data_AF-A0A1S3DE50-F1
#
_entry.id   AF-A0A1S3DE50-F1
#
_cell.length_a   1.000
_cell.length_b   1.000
_cell.length_c   1.000
_cell.angle_alpha   90.00
_cell.angle_beta   90.00
_cell.angle_gamma   90.00
#
_symmetry.space_group_name_H-M   'P 1'
#
loop_
_entity.id
_entity.type
_entity.pdbx_description
1 polymer ?
#
loop_
_entity_poly.entity_id
_entity_poly.type
_entity_poly.pdbx_seq_one_letter_code
_entity_poly.pdbx_strand_id
1 'polypeptide(L)'
;MMRDITRGWAWTRALLGLMAKEIHVCGEAGAVDLVKAIMMTTNEDVEVYKYKRLTELQIEDSAVGSLDNIQPGDCIVCFSKNDVYTVSRC
;
A
#
# COMPACT_ATOMS: atom_id res chain seq x y z
N MET A 1 -4.74 -3.62 -4.21
CA MET A 1 -4.56 -5.04 -4.59
C MET A 1 -5.87 -5.76 -4.87
N MET A 2 -6.86 -5.76 -3.97
CA MET A 2 -8.13 -6.46 -4.24
C MET A 2 -8.92 -5.89 -5.43
N ARG A 3 -8.82 -4.58 -5.69
CA ARG A 3 -9.37 -3.91 -6.89
C ARG A 3 -8.44 -3.96 -8.12
N ASP A 4 -7.32 -4.67 -8.06
CA ASP A 4 -6.44 -4.84 -9.23
C ASP A 4 -7.15 -5.70 -10.27
N ILE A 5 -7.23 -5.24 -11.51
CA ILE A 5 -7.97 -5.91 -12.60
C ILE A 5 -7.42 -7.31 -12.89
N THR A 6 -6.10 -7.49 -12.76
CA THR A 6 -5.41 -8.72 -13.14
C THR A 6 -5.18 -9.66 -11.97
N ARG A 7 -5.00 -9.11 -10.76
CA ARG A 7 -4.58 -9.85 -9.56
C ARG A 7 -5.61 -9.85 -8.43
N GLY A 8 -6.67 -9.05 -8.54
CA GLY A 8 -7.68 -8.91 -7.49
C GLY A 8 -8.38 -10.21 -7.13
N TRP A 9 -8.60 -11.09 -8.11
CA TRP A 9 -9.26 -12.39 -7.93
C TRP A 9 -8.59 -13.27 -6.86
N ALA A 10 -7.26 -13.21 -6.74
CA ALA A 10 -6.55 -14.02 -5.77
C ALA A 10 -6.85 -13.58 -4.33
N TRP A 11 -7.13 -12.28 -4.11
CA TRP A 11 -7.47 -11.72 -2.80
C TRP A 11 -8.90 -12.05 -2.43
N THR A 12 -9.83 -11.98 -3.39
CA THR A 12 -11.21 -12.43 -3.20
C THR A 12 -11.28 -13.92 -2.88
N ARG A 13 -10.50 -14.75 -3.59
CA ARG A 13 -10.40 -16.19 -3.33
C ARG A 13 -9.82 -16.48 -1.94
N ALA A 14 -8.78 -15.77 -1.54
CA ALA A 14 -8.19 -15.95 -0.21
C ALA A 14 -9.17 -15.53 0.88
N LEU A 15 -9.80 -14.37 0.74
CA LEU A 15 -10.74 -13.85 1.75
C LEU A 15 -11.93 -14.79 1.97
N LEU A 16 -12.48 -15.37 0.91
CA LEU A 16 -13.69 -16.21 0.99
C LEU A 16 -13.40 -17.71 1.13
N GLY A 17 -12.19 -18.15 0.80
CA GLY A 17 -11.85 -19.57 0.66
C GLY A 17 -10.87 -20.10 1.71
N LEU A 18 -10.35 -19.24 2.60
CA LEU A 18 -9.45 -19.68 3.66
C LEU A 18 -10.23 -20.33 4.79
N MET A 19 -9.86 -21.57 5.12
CA MET A 19 -10.40 -22.29 6.27
C MET A 19 -9.67 -21.85 7.55
N ALA A 20 -9.95 -20.64 8.02
CA ALA A 20 -9.38 -20.07 9.24
C ALA A 20 -10.49 -19.70 10.24
N LYS A 21 -10.18 -19.76 11.54
CA LYS A 21 -11.11 -19.28 12.58
C LYS A 21 -11.21 -17.76 12.62
N GLU A 22 -10.13 -17.09 12.27
CA GLU A 22 -10.00 -15.63 12.24
C GLU A 22 -9.07 -15.26 11.08
N ILE A 23 -9.44 -14.24 10.30
CA ILE A 23 -8.67 -13.74 9.17
C ILE A 23 -8.29 -12.29 9.44
N HIS A 24 -7.01 -12.03 9.71
CA HIS A 24 -6.50 -10.69 9.85
C HIS A 24 -6.16 -10.09 8.48
N VAL A 25 -6.85 -9.02 8.11
CA VAL A 25 -6.62 -8.30 6.85
C VAL A 25 -5.92 -6.98 7.15
N CYS A 26 -4.73 -6.78 6.57
CA CYS A 26 -3.98 -5.53 6.66
C CYS A 26 -4.06 -4.77 5.33
N GLY A 27 -4.43 -3.49 5.39
CA GLY A 27 -4.56 -2.66 4.20
C GLY A 27 -4.88 -1.21 4.51
N GLU A 28 -5.15 -0.44 3.46
CA GLU A 28 -5.56 0.95 3.59
C GLU A 28 -7.04 1.09 3.95
N ALA A 29 -7.41 2.24 4.52
CA ALA A 29 -8.79 2.55 4.90
C ALA A 29 -9.77 2.47 3.71
N GLY A 30 -9.31 2.75 2.48
CA GLY A 30 -10.13 2.67 1.26
C GLY A 30 -10.66 1.27 0.92
N ALA A 31 -10.07 0.21 1.49
CA ALA A 31 -10.53 -1.16 1.31
C ALA A 31 -11.63 -1.57 2.30
N VAL A 32 -11.82 -0.84 3.40
CA VAL A 32 -12.70 -1.26 4.52
C VAL A 32 -14.14 -1.45 4.08
N ASP A 33 -14.69 -0.49 3.33
CA ASP A 33 -16.10 -0.56 2.91
C ASP A 33 -16.36 -1.72 1.94
N LEU A 34 -15.39 -2.00 1.07
CA LEU A 34 -15.45 -3.15 0.16
C LEU A 34 -15.43 -4.46 0.95
N VAL A 35 -14.51 -4.61 1.90
CA VAL A 35 -14.41 -5.82 2.72
C VAL A 35 -15.69 -6.01 3.54
N LYS A 36 -16.21 -4.96 4.19
CA LYS A 36 -17.47 -5.02 4.92
C LYS A 36 -18.64 -5.45 4.04
N ALA A 37 -18.77 -4.89 2.84
CA ALA A 37 -19.83 -5.27 1.92
C ALA A 37 -19.75 -6.75 1.51
N ILE A 38 -18.53 -7.29 1.32
CA ILE A 38 -18.34 -8.72 1.02
C ILE A 38 -18.72 -9.58 2.24
N MET A 39 -18.25 -9.24 3.43
CA MET A 39 -18.50 -10.03 4.64
C MET A 39 -19.97 -10.00 5.10
N MET A 40 -20.71 -8.93 4.75
CA MET A 40 -22.17 -8.91 4.91
C MET A 40 -22.88 -10.01 4.10
N THR A 41 -22.30 -10.44 2.97
CA THR A 41 -22.89 -11.53 2.16
C THR A 41 -22.58 -12.92 2.71
N THR A 42 -21.47 -13.07 3.45
CA THR A 42 -21.09 -14.32 4.13
C THR A 42 -21.64 -14.41 5.55
N ASN A 43 -22.23 -13.33 6.05
CA ASN A 43 -22.76 -13.20 7.41
C ASN A 43 -21.67 -13.45 8.48
N GLU A 44 -20.47 -12.93 8.21
CA GLU A 44 -19.30 -12.96 9.10
C GLU A 44 -19.10 -11.62 9.80
N ASP A 45 -18.56 -11.66 11.02
CA ASP A 45 -18.26 -10.46 11.81
C ASP A 45 -16.98 -9.76 11.31
N VAL A 46 -17.00 -8.43 11.31
CA VAL A 46 -15.86 -7.62 10.88
C VAL A 46 -15.49 -6.60 11.94
N GLU A 47 -14.31 -6.76 12.52
CA GLU A 47 -13.70 -5.78 13.42
C GLU A 47 -12.69 -4.89 12.67
N VAL A 48 -12.80 -3.57 12.86
CA VAL A 48 -11.91 -2.61 12.18
C VAL A 48 -11.00 -1.92 13.18
N TYR A 49 -9.71 -2.26 13.11
CA TYR A 49 -8.66 -1.60 13.87
C TYR A 49 -7.99 -0.52 13.03
N LYS A 50 -8.06 0.74 13.48
CA LYS A 50 -7.44 1.88 12.80
C LYS A 50 -6.08 2.19 13.44
N TYR A 51 -5.03 2.12 12.63
CA TYR A 51 -3.67 2.46 13.05
C TYR A 51 -3.27 3.82 12.49
N LYS A 52 -2.50 4.57 13.27
CA LYS A 52 -1.84 5.81 12.83
C LYS A 52 -0.38 5.51 12.48
N ARG A 53 0.26 6.39 11.69
CA ARG A 53 1.69 6.30 11.45
C ARG A 53 2.44 6.28 12.78
N LEU A 54 3.44 5.42 12.89
CA LEU A 54 4.28 5.32 14.09
C LEU A 54 5.17 6.55 14.27
N THR A 55 5.57 7.17 13.16
CA THR A 55 6.37 8.39 13.12
C THR A 55 5.70 9.43 12.25
N GLU A 56 5.97 10.69 12.55
CA GLU A 56 5.50 11.81 11.75
C GLU A 56 6.13 11.77 10.35
N LEU A 57 5.39 12.24 9.35
CA LEU A 57 5.88 12.49 8.00
C LEU A 57 5.76 13.99 7.76
N GLN A 58 6.89 14.63 7.50
CA GLN A 58 6.96 16.04 7.13
C GLN A 58 7.29 16.15 5.65
N ILE A 59 6.66 17.11 4.98
CA ILE A 59 6.92 17.42 3.58
C ILE A 59 7.81 18.65 3.58
N GLU A 60 8.94 18.58 2.88
CA GLU A 60 9.84 19.72 2.72
C GLU A 60 9.21 20.81 1.86
N ASP A 61 9.50 22.07 2.19
CA ASP A 61 8.98 23.24 1.47
C ASP A 61 9.68 23.48 0.13
N SER A 62 10.78 22.77 -0.13
CA SER A 62 11.61 22.95 -1.32
C SER A 62 11.99 21.62 -1.97
N ALA A 63 12.20 21.67 -3.29
CA ALA A 63 12.70 20.52 -4.05
C ALA A 63 14.22 20.38 -3.89
N VAL A 64 14.73 19.16 -4.09
CA VAL A 64 16.17 18.83 -4.01
C VAL A 64 17.05 19.69 -4.91
N GLY A 65 16.52 20.19 -6.03
CA GLY A 65 17.20 21.09 -6.95
C GLY A 65 18.24 20.39 -7.83
N SER A 66 19.43 20.14 -7.29
CA SER A 66 20.53 19.39 -7.94
C SER A 66 20.74 18.03 -7.28
N LEU A 67 21.23 17.05 -8.04
CA LEU A 67 21.67 15.76 -7.50
C LEU A 67 22.90 15.90 -6.57
N ASP A 68 23.62 17.02 -6.64
CA ASP A 68 24.74 17.31 -5.73
C ASP A 68 24.28 17.52 -4.27
N ASN A 69 22.99 17.79 -4.05
CA ASN A 69 22.43 18.06 -2.72
C ASN A 69 21.98 16.80 -1.97
N ILE A 70 22.18 15.61 -2.55
CA ILE A 70 21.76 14.33 -1.96
C ILE A 70 22.55 14.05 -0.67
N GLN A 71 21.85 13.57 0.34
CA GLN A 71 22.42 13.23 1.64
C GLN A 71 22.29 11.73 1.98
N PRO A 72 23.12 11.20 2.89
CA PRO A 72 22.98 9.83 3.37
C PRO A 72 21.58 9.58 3.96
N GLY A 73 20.84 8.64 3.37
CA GLY A 73 19.46 8.32 3.76
C GLY A 73 18.41 8.68 2.70
N ASP A 74 18.78 9.48 1.69
CA ASP A 74 17.88 9.85 0.61
C ASP A 74 17.56 8.66 -0.32
N CYS A 75 16.32 8.65 -0.84
CA CYS A 75 15.85 7.67 -1.81
C CYS A 75 15.17 8.39 -2.98
N ILE A 76 15.77 8.32 -4.17
CA ILE A 76 15.17 8.86 -5.39
C ILE A 76 14.29 7.78 -6.04
N VAL A 77 12.99 8.04 -6.08
CA VAL A 77 12.01 7.16 -6.71
C VAL A 77 11.85 7.56 -8.18
N CYS A 78 12.28 6.68 -9.09
CA CYS A 78 12.11 6.85 -10.54
C CYS A 78 11.00 5.93 -11.07
N PHE A 79 10.29 6.38 -12.10
CA PHE A 79 9.17 5.62 -12.70
C PHE A 79 9.54 4.93 -14.03
N SER A 80 10.76 5.11 -14.53
CA SER A 80 11.27 4.40 -15.70
C SER A 80 12.69 3.88 -15.47
N LYS A 81 13.05 2.80 -16.17
CA LYS A 81 14.42 2.25 -16.11
C LYS A 81 15.45 3.25 -16.66
N ASN A 82 15.08 4.01 -17.69
CA ASN A 82 15.97 5.00 -18.29
C ASN A 82 16.34 6.08 -17.27
N ASP A 83 15.37 6.57 -16.49
CA ASP A 83 15.62 7.56 -15.43
C ASP A 83 16.54 7.00 -14.35
N VAL A 84 16.33 5.74 -13.95
CA VAL A 84 17.22 5.06 -12.99
C VAL A 84 18.66 5.04 -13.52
N TYR A 85 18.88 4.68 -14.79
CA TYR A 85 20.22 4.66 -15.36
C TYR A 85 20.84 6.05 -15.51
N THR A 86 20.04 7.07 -15.82
CA THR A 86 20.51 8.46 -15.89
C THR A 86 20.95 8.95 -14.51
N VAL A 87 20.10 8.77 -13.49
CA VAL A 87 20.36 9.26 -12.13
C VAL A 87 21.49 8.49 -11.44
N SER A 88 21.58 7.17 -11.64
CA SER A 88 22.63 6.34 -11.01
C SER A 88 24.01 6.44 -11.66
N ARG A 89 24.10 7.04 -12.85
CA ARG A 89 25.37 7.25 -13.57
C ARG A 89 25.92 8.67 -13.43
N CYS A 90 25.16 9.57 -12.79
CA CYS A 90 25.62 10.91 -12.42
C CYS A 90 26.60 10.83 -11.25
#